data_AF-A0A2B7X1P8-F1
#
_entry.id   AF-A0A2B7X1P8-F1
#
_cell.length_a   1.000
_cell.length_b   1.000
_cell.length_c   1.000
_cell.angle_alpha   90.00
_cell.angle_beta   90.00
_cell.angle_gamma   90.00
#
_symmetry.space_group_name_H-M   'P 1'
#
loop_
_entity.id
_entity.type
_entity.pdbx_description
1 polymer ?
#
loop_
_entity_poly.entity_id
_entity_poly.type
_entity_poly.pdbx_seq_one_letter_code
_entity_poly.pdbx_strand_id
1 'polypeptide(L)'
;MAIVQIAINGNDCYQLLSDGTVKQLVAYRWKTLDDNAGNAQIAVGDNGVYLRRSTGMVYVYSRDDGSWGQIGQGAAKIWASGSNNLYMWNSATKVLQKYLFSEKQWKTIDGGPRFKDLAVDGDAVYQLKTDGAVWSYDGIWHDLNSDDHTCEIAAGGGHLYMRHSDGHVYQHVGTTQWTKISNMDSHAVQIAAGEEGVFKRRENGGIYKHVSGMSWKKVSGDIANCGMAAGKYLYRVTTENTIARLVFNGTSWQMLQTPTGWRTPYVSPAEVYNGGYTEKIEGIGLRIGNGAAGQSHLIKALADAFIKFKVSQGKPHFSVAWIKSDTTESIHYMKSGSVEACITYNAAAEQLAIDQNIAGDPSYYAFREHFLLVGPPSNPAKLDSSASVVEMFQSIYTFAESGKNVKFLSRFDKSATNIKESELWLKIGQAPWAQKKSEWYHENAEYPIQALTTAAKLGEYTLTDWGTYLSVTEEVRKNLTIYKKGTDEEDDPLLMPAHLLVSDQSPFAKEFAHWLVSQEGQAVVASFKIDGQQVYSAAP
;
A
#
# COMPACT_ATOMS: atom_id res chain seq x y z
N MET A 1 3.35 -0.80 18.41
CA MET A 1 4.59 -1.48 18.85
C MET A 1 5.33 -1.88 17.60
N ALA A 2 6.62 -1.57 17.50
CA ALA A 2 7.36 -1.78 16.25
C ALA A 2 7.86 -3.22 16.15
N ILE A 3 7.88 -3.79 14.94
CA ILE A 3 8.58 -5.04 14.68
C ILE A 3 10.07 -4.74 14.67
N VAL A 4 10.85 -5.40 15.53
CA VAL A 4 12.31 -5.23 15.60
C VAL A 4 13.06 -6.37 14.92
N GLN A 5 12.45 -7.55 14.83
CA GLN A 5 13.02 -8.70 14.13
C GLN A 5 11.90 -9.60 13.61
N ILE A 6 12.13 -10.21 12.44
CA ILE A 6 11.43 -11.42 12.00
C ILE A 6 12.40 -12.59 11.91
N ALA A 7 11.94 -13.79 12.24
CA ALA A 7 12.71 -15.02 12.10
C ALA A 7 11.89 -16.05 11.34
N ILE A 8 12.50 -16.65 10.32
CA ILE A 8 11.85 -17.53 9.35
C ILE A 8 12.58 -18.86 9.33
N ASN A 9 11.85 -19.97 9.39
CA ASN A 9 12.38 -21.28 9.06
C ASN A 9 11.36 -22.07 8.24
N GLY A 10 11.69 -22.44 7.01
CA GLY A 10 10.73 -22.98 6.06
C GLY A 10 9.49 -22.07 5.89
N ASN A 11 8.33 -22.55 6.37
CA ASN A 11 7.06 -21.80 6.38
C ASN A 11 6.77 -21.10 7.72
N ASP A 12 7.50 -21.42 8.78
CA ASP A 12 7.26 -20.85 10.09
C ASP A 12 7.75 -19.40 10.10
N CYS A 13 6.92 -18.50 10.63
CA CYS A 13 7.21 -17.07 10.73
C CYS A 13 6.99 -16.60 12.16
N TYR A 14 8.00 -15.94 12.71
CA TYR A 14 7.98 -15.35 14.04
C TYR A 14 8.34 -13.87 13.95
N GLN A 15 7.82 -13.08 14.87
CA GLN A 15 8.19 -11.68 15.04
C GLN A 15 8.54 -11.41 16.51
N LEU A 16 9.55 -10.55 16.70
CA LEU A 16 9.86 -9.91 17.97
C LEU A 16 9.47 -8.44 17.87
N LEU A 17 8.70 -7.97 18.85
CA LEU A 17 8.24 -6.60 18.96
C LEU A 17 9.15 -5.79 19.89
N SER A 18 9.12 -4.47 19.75
CA SER A 18 9.95 -3.51 20.49
C SER A 18 9.74 -3.53 22.01
N ASP A 19 8.64 -4.11 22.48
CA ASP A 19 8.31 -4.29 23.90
C ASP A 19 8.78 -5.64 24.46
N GLY A 20 9.47 -6.47 23.66
CA GLY A 20 9.89 -7.82 24.01
C GLY A 20 8.87 -8.92 23.66
N THR A 21 7.67 -8.58 23.21
CA THR A 21 6.67 -9.60 22.85
C THR A 21 7.13 -10.40 21.62
N VAL A 22 7.16 -11.72 21.75
CA VAL A 22 7.41 -12.68 20.68
C VAL A 22 6.08 -13.27 20.21
N LYS A 23 5.84 -13.26 18.90
CA LYS A 23 4.67 -13.91 18.31
C LYS A 23 5.04 -14.90 17.24
N GLN A 24 4.27 -15.97 17.14
CA GLN A 24 4.31 -16.96 16.06
C GLN A 24 3.09 -16.80 15.18
N LEU A 25 3.28 -16.91 13.85
CA LEU A 25 2.18 -16.99 12.90
C LEU A 25 1.65 -18.43 12.85
N VAL A 26 0.40 -18.64 13.27
CA VAL A 26 -0.29 -19.94 13.25
C VAL A 26 -1.61 -19.78 12.51
N ALA A 27 -1.81 -20.52 11.42
CA ALA A 27 -3.02 -20.45 10.59
C ALA A 27 -3.44 -19.00 10.25
N TYR A 28 -2.48 -18.18 9.82
CA TYR A 28 -2.65 -16.76 9.49
C TYR A 28 -3.07 -15.86 10.67
N ARG A 29 -2.85 -16.30 11.91
CA ARG A 29 -3.09 -15.51 13.13
C ARG A 29 -1.83 -15.45 13.97
N TRP A 30 -1.55 -14.27 14.52
CA TRP A 30 -0.42 -14.08 15.42
C TRP A 30 -0.76 -14.50 16.84
N LYS A 31 -0.11 -15.57 17.32
CA LYS A 31 -0.21 -16.05 18.69
C LYS A 31 1.01 -15.58 19.48
N THR A 32 0.79 -15.00 20.65
CA THR A 32 1.89 -14.67 21.58
C THR A 32 2.54 -15.96 22.06
N LEU A 33 3.87 -16.03 21.93
CA LEU A 33 4.71 -17.14 22.36
C LEU A 33 5.43 -16.83 23.68
N ASP A 34 5.82 -15.57 23.86
CA ASP A 34 6.44 -15.03 25.07
C ASP A 34 6.18 -13.50 25.10
N ASP A 35 5.95 -12.92 26.27
CA ASP A 35 5.65 -11.49 26.47
C ASP A 35 6.66 -10.81 27.42
N ASN A 36 7.81 -11.45 27.66
CA ASN A 36 8.84 -10.91 28.53
C ASN A 36 9.55 -9.70 27.88
N ALA A 37 9.49 -8.56 28.55
CA ALA A 37 10.13 -7.33 28.08
C ALA A 37 11.66 -7.42 27.92
N GLY A 38 12.29 -8.44 28.50
CA GLY A 38 13.71 -8.72 28.36
C GLY A 38 14.08 -9.43 27.06
N ASN A 39 13.15 -9.87 26.23
CA ASN A 39 13.47 -10.55 24.98
C ASN A 39 14.16 -9.61 23.99
N ALA A 40 15.29 -10.06 23.42
CA ALA A 40 16.16 -9.19 22.62
C ALA A 40 16.53 -9.77 21.25
N GLN A 41 16.42 -11.09 21.06
CA GLN A 41 16.62 -11.73 19.76
C GLN A 41 15.90 -13.08 19.72
N ILE A 42 15.31 -13.41 18.58
CA ILE A 42 14.77 -14.74 18.27
C ILE A 42 15.59 -15.41 17.17
N ALA A 43 15.81 -16.71 17.27
CA ALA A 43 16.40 -17.54 16.22
C ALA A 43 15.58 -18.83 16.08
N VAL A 44 15.49 -19.37 14.86
CA VAL A 44 14.61 -20.51 14.57
C VAL A 44 15.35 -21.50 13.67
N GLY A 45 15.27 -22.79 14.01
CA GLY A 45 15.67 -23.91 13.16
C GLY A 45 14.52 -24.92 13.01
N ASP A 46 14.74 -26.05 12.37
CA ASP A 46 13.68 -27.04 12.07
C ASP A 46 13.00 -27.56 13.32
N ASN A 47 13.80 -27.80 14.37
CA ASN A 47 13.33 -28.45 15.59
C ASN A 47 13.27 -27.52 16.81
N GLY A 48 13.50 -26.21 16.63
CA GLY A 48 13.60 -25.33 17.79
C GLY A 48 13.35 -23.86 17.51
N VAL A 49 12.73 -23.20 18.49
CA VAL A 49 12.67 -21.74 18.59
C VAL A 49 13.53 -21.34 19.78
N TYR A 50 14.43 -20.41 19.56
CA TYR A 50 15.43 -19.99 20.53
C TYR A 50 15.31 -18.50 20.79
N LEU A 51 15.53 -18.12 22.05
CA LEU A 51 15.34 -16.76 22.51
C LEU A 51 16.55 -16.32 23.30
N ARG A 52 17.07 -15.13 22.97
CA ARG A 52 18.09 -14.46 23.77
C ARG A 52 17.47 -13.25 24.45
N ARG A 53 17.64 -13.17 25.76
CA ARG A 53 17.26 -11.99 26.54
C ARG A 53 18.36 -10.93 26.53
N SER A 54 18.00 -9.68 26.84
CA SER A 54 18.92 -8.55 26.96
C SER A 54 20.00 -8.77 28.02
N THR A 55 19.72 -9.61 29.03
CA THR A 55 20.68 -10.10 30.04
C THR A 55 21.72 -11.08 29.48
N GLY A 56 21.54 -11.56 28.25
CA GLY A 56 22.37 -12.58 27.62
C GLY A 56 22.00 -14.02 27.96
N MET A 57 20.92 -14.25 28.71
CA MET A 57 20.36 -15.59 28.91
C MET A 57 19.78 -16.14 27.60
N VAL A 58 19.99 -17.43 27.34
CA VAL A 58 19.52 -18.14 26.14
C VAL A 58 18.53 -19.23 26.55
N TYR A 59 17.40 -19.28 25.85
CA TYR A 59 16.31 -20.21 26.09
C TYR A 59 15.96 -20.98 24.83
N VAL A 60 15.46 -22.21 25.01
CA VAL A 60 14.83 -23.04 23.97
C VAL A 60 13.36 -23.23 24.30
N TYR A 61 12.51 -23.11 23.29
CA TYR A 61 11.08 -23.37 23.40
C TYR A 61 10.78 -24.85 23.24
N SER A 62 10.08 -25.42 24.20
CA SER A 62 9.54 -26.79 24.14
C SER A 62 8.17 -26.76 23.48
N ARG A 63 8.03 -27.43 22.33
CA ARG A 63 6.73 -27.54 21.63
C ARG A 63 5.77 -28.51 22.32
N ASP A 64 6.28 -29.41 23.17
CA ASP A 64 5.49 -30.46 23.83
C ASP A 64 4.62 -29.90 24.95
N ASP A 65 5.17 -29.00 25.76
CA ASP A 65 4.50 -28.42 26.93
C ASP A 65 4.36 -26.89 26.86
N GLY A 66 4.91 -26.27 25.81
CA GLY A 66 4.85 -24.82 25.59
C GLY A 66 5.74 -24.01 26.54
N SER A 67 6.73 -24.63 27.19
CA SER A 67 7.61 -23.98 28.16
C SER A 67 8.93 -23.49 27.55
N TRP A 68 9.61 -22.57 28.25
CA TRP A 68 10.96 -22.12 27.92
C TRP A 68 11.98 -22.70 28.89
N GLY A 69 12.94 -23.46 28.37
CA GLY A 69 14.08 -23.98 29.13
C GLY A 69 15.32 -23.11 28.94
N GLN A 70 15.95 -22.66 30.03
CA GLN A 70 17.24 -21.95 29.93
C GLN A 70 18.34 -22.95 29.57
N ILE A 71 19.11 -22.63 28.52
CA ILE A 71 20.19 -23.49 28.02
C ILE A 71 21.55 -22.79 27.97
N GLY A 72 21.61 -21.46 28.17
CA GLY A 72 22.86 -20.71 28.09
C GLY A 72 22.80 -19.33 28.74
N GLN A 73 23.96 -18.68 28.82
CA GLN A 73 24.12 -17.33 29.37
C GLN A 73 25.30 -16.59 28.72
N GLY A 74 25.31 -15.26 28.84
CA GLY A 74 26.36 -14.40 28.28
C GLY A 74 26.31 -14.20 26.77
N ALA A 75 25.23 -14.64 26.10
CA ALA A 75 25.09 -14.47 24.67
C ALA A 75 24.81 -13.00 24.30
N ALA A 76 25.62 -12.45 23.39
CA ALA A 76 25.38 -11.18 22.73
C ALA A 76 24.50 -11.34 21.49
N LYS A 77 24.67 -12.46 20.77
CA LYS A 77 23.88 -12.84 19.60
C LYS A 77 23.71 -14.37 19.57
N ILE A 78 22.62 -14.83 18.96
CA ILE A 78 22.33 -16.24 18.67
C ILE A 78 21.95 -16.44 17.20
N TRP A 79 22.22 -17.63 16.67
CA TRP A 79 21.82 -18.07 15.32
C TRP A 79 21.38 -19.52 15.38
N ALA A 80 20.41 -19.89 14.54
CA ALA A 80 19.96 -21.27 14.42
C ALA A 80 19.69 -21.62 12.96
N SER A 81 19.87 -22.89 12.62
CA SER A 81 19.57 -23.45 11.30
C SER A 81 19.34 -24.96 11.41
N GLY A 82 18.59 -25.53 10.47
CA GLY A 82 18.44 -26.97 10.32
C GLY A 82 17.93 -27.68 11.59
N SER A 83 18.19 -28.98 11.66
CA SER A 83 17.58 -29.85 12.68
C SER A 83 18.19 -29.80 14.06
N ASN A 84 19.41 -29.24 14.27
CA ASN A 84 20.04 -29.17 15.60
C ASN A 84 21.23 -28.19 15.67
N ASN A 85 21.26 -27.14 14.85
CA ASN A 85 22.37 -26.19 14.86
C ASN A 85 21.95 -24.89 15.56
N LEU A 86 22.50 -24.67 16.76
CA LEU A 86 22.34 -23.45 17.55
C LEU A 86 23.72 -22.93 17.94
N TYR A 87 23.93 -21.64 17.69
CA TYR A 87 25.18 -20.96 17.95
C TYR A 87 24.94 -19.73 18.81
N MET A 88 25.93 -19.38 19.63
CA MET A 88 25.95 -18.11 20.34
C MET A 88 27.34 -17.48 20.32
N TRP A 89 27.37 -16.16 20.23
CA TRP A 89 28.56 -15.36 20.41
C TRP A 89 28.51 -14.67 21.76
N ASN A 90 29.55 -14.84 22.58
CA ASN A 90 29.71 -14.12 23.83
C ASN A 90 30.70 -12.97 23.64
N SER A 91 30.20 -11.74 23.69
CA SER A 91 31.03 -10.54 23.46
C SER A 91 32.00 -10.23 24.59
N ALA A 92 31.76 -10.73 25.80
CA ALA A 92 32.62 -10.52 26.96
C ALA A 92 33.83 -11.46 26.93
N THR A 93 33.60 -12.75 26.66
CA THR A 93 34.66 -13.77 26.59
C THR A 93 35.27 -13.93 25.21
N LYS A 94 34.68 -13.30 24.19
CA LYS A 94 35.13 -13.38 22.78
C LYS A 94 35.16 -14.81 22.23
N VAL A 95 34.18 -15.63 22.61
CA VAL A 95 34.04 -17.01 22.09
C VAL A 95 32.75 -17.21 21.31
N LEU A 96 32.87 -17.94 20.21
CA LEU A 96 31.75 -18.49 19.46
C LEU A 96 31.56 -19.95 19.89
N GLN A 97 30.33 -20.33 20.20
CA GLN A 97 30.01 -21.65 20.72
C GLN A 97 28.85 -22.28 19.94
N LYS A 98 28.89 -23.60 19.78
CA LYS A 98 27.80 -24.45 19.27
C LYS A 98 27.18 -25.22 20.43
N TYR A 99 25.85 -25.27 20.49
CA TYR A 99 25.15 -26.10 21.47
C TYR A 99 25.11 -27.57 21.00
N LEU A 100 25.52 -28.48 21.88
CA LEU A 100 25.47 -29.92 21.65
C LEU A 100 24.25 -30.49 22.36
N PHE A 101 23.15 -30.70 21.62
CA PHE A 101 21.86 -31.12 22.19
C PHE A 101 21.92 -32.48 22.92
N SER A 102 22.70 -33.44 22.40
CA SER A 102 22.90 -34.76 23.02
C SER A 102 23.59 -34.67 24.38
N GLU A 103 24.49 -33.71 24.54
CA GLU A 103 25.32 -33.53 25.74
C GLU A 103 24.80 -32.41 26.65
N LYS A 104 23.80 -31.64 26.17
CA LYS A 104 23.22 -30.47 26.83
C LYS A 104 24.26 -29.42 27.26
N GLN A 105 25.31 -29.23 26.44
CA GLN A 105 26.41 -28.30 26.75
C GLN A 105 26.83 -27.46 25.54
N TRP A 106 27.48 -26.32 25.83
CA TRP A 106 28.06 -25.46 24.81
C TRP A 106 29.52 -25.81 24.56
N LYS A 107 29.87 -26.05 23.30
CA LYS A 107 31.26 -26.29 22.86
C LYS A 107 31.79 -25.07 22.12
N THR A 108 32.95 -24.58 22.52
CA THR A 108 33.65 -23.50 21.81
C THR A 108 34.13 -24.00 20.45
N ILE A 109 33.83 -23.21 19.40
CA ILE A 109 34.25 -23.48 18.02
C ILE A 109 35.17 -22.39 17.47
N ASP A 110 35.15 -21.17 18.02
CA ASP A 110 36.13 -20.10 17.71
C ASP A 110 36.42 -19.27 18.97
N GLY A 111 37.66 -18.80 19.11
CA GLY A 111 38.16 -18.01 20.24
C GLY A 111 38.83 -16.69 19.85
N GLY A 112 38.43 -16.10 18.71
CA GLY A 112 39.08 -14.91 18.16
C GLY A 112 38.41 -13.58 18.49
N PRO A 113 39.17 -12.48 18.70
CA PRO A 113 38.61 -11.15 19.00
C PRO A 113 37.89 -10.51 17.81
N ARG A 114 38.06 -11.06 16.59
CA ARG A 114 37.58 -10.48 15.33
C ARG A 114 36.20 -10.99 14.90
N PHE A 115 35.40 -11.63 15.74
CA PHE A 115 34.04 -12.04 15.36
C PHE A 115 33.14 -10.82 15.08
N LYS A 116 32.38 -10.84 13.98
CA LYS A 116 31.36 -9.82 13.66
C LYS A 116 29.96 -10.41 13.48
N ASP A 117 29.83 -11.42 12.63
CA ASP A 117 28.54 -12.07 12.38
C ASP A 117 28.68 -13.52 11.94
N LEU A 118 27.54 -14.23 11.87
CA LEU A 118 27.43 -15.60 11.41
C LEU A 118 26.33 -15.71 10.34
N ALA A 119 26.53 -16.54 9.33
CA ALA A 119 25.48 -17.04 8.45
C ALA A 119 25.48 -18.57 8.51
N VAL A 120 24.30 -19.17 8.58
CA VAL A 120 24.12 -20.63 8.74
C VAL A 120 23.05 -21.13 7.80
N ASP A 121 23.28 -22.31 7.21
CA ASP A 121 22.34 -22.97 6.29
C ASP A 121 22.53 -24.49 6.37
N GLY A 122 21.52 -25.21 6.84
CA GLY A 122 21.68 -26.59 7.30
C GLY A 122 22.82 -26.73 8.32
N ASP A 123 23.84 -27.53 7.97
CA ASP A 123 25.07 -27.73 8.74
C ASP A 123 26.20 -26.78 8.37
N ALA A 124 26.06 -26.00 7.29
CA ALA A 124 27.06 -25.05 6.86
C ALA A 124 27.10 -23.85 7.82
N VAL A 125 28.32 -23.47 8.21
CA VAL A 125 28.57 -22.36 9.13
C VAL A 125 29.61 -21.44 8.52
N TYR A 126 29.25 -20.16 8.42
CA TYR A 126 30.11 -19.11 7.90
C TYR A 126 30.24 -17.99 8.91
N GLN A 127 31.46 -17.50 9.10
CA GLN A 127 31.76 -16.40 10.01
C GLN A 127 32.26 -15.21 9.23
N LEU A 128 31.66 -14.04 9.49
CA LEU A 128 32.20 -12.76 9.08
C LEU A 128 33.05 -12.20 10.22
N LYS A 129 34.28 -11.80 9.90
CA LYS A 129 35.20 -11.15 10.81
C LYS A 129 35.06 -9.62 10.74
N THR A 130 35.57 -8.92 11.75
CA THR A 130 35.50 -7.45 11.86
C THR A 130 36.30 -6.72 10.79
N ASP A 131 37.31 -7.39 10.22
CA ASP A 131 38.15 -6.92 9.11
C ASP A 131 37.60 -7.32 7.73
N GLY A 132 36.38 -7.86 7.64
CA GLY A 132 35.76 -8.26 6.39
C GLY A 132 36.07 -9.71 5.95
N ALA A 133 37.00 -10.40 6.61
CA ALA A 133 37.32 -11.78 6.26
C ALA A 133 36.13 -12.74 6.50
N VAL A 134 35.84 -13.63 5.54
CA VAL A 134 34.76 -14.62 5.59
C VAL A 134 35.37 -16.01 5.63
N TRP A 135 34.96 -16.79 6.64
CA TRP A 135 35.48 -18.12 6.91
C TRP A 135 34.37 -19.15 6.93
N SER A 136 34.65 -20.39 6.51
CA SER A 136 33.75 -21.55 6.66
C SER A 136 34.24 -22.50 7.75
N TYR A 137 33.33 -23.29 8.32
CA TYR A 137 33.65 -24.26 9.37
C TYR A 137 33.11 -25.66 9.05
N ASP A 138 34.01 -26.64 9.01
CA ASP A 138 33.71 -28.08 8.86
C ASP A 138 34.21 -28.92 10.05
N GLY A 139 34.57 -28.25 11.15
CA GLY A 139 35.38 -28.80 12.25
C GLY A 139 36.67 -28.00 12.44
N ILE A 140 37.18 -27.42 11.35
CA ILE A 140 38.29 -26.46 11.31
C ILE A 140 37.81 -25.23 10.52
N TRP A 141 38.37 -24.06 10.81
CA TRP A 141 38.07 -22.82 10.09
C TRP A 141 38.92 -22.70 8.83
N HIS A 142 38.27 -22.44 7.70
CA HIS A 142 38.93 -22.19 6.40
C HIS A 142 38.60 -20.79 5.90
N ASP A 143 39.61 -20.03 5.52
CA ASP A 143 39.45 -18.72 4.88
C ASP A 143 38.88 -18.90 3.47
N LEU A 144 37.83 -18.15 3.14
CA LEU A 144 37.18 -18.17 1.82
C LEU A 144 37.69 -17.07 0.89
N ASN A 145 38.81 -16.42 1.23
CA ASN A 145 39.47 -15.42 0.39
C ASN A 145 38.53 -14.26 0.02
N SER A 146 37.82 -13.72 1.01
CA SER A 146 37.01 -12.50 0.86
C SER A 146 37.88 -11.25 1.03
N ASP A 147 37.34 -10.09 0.65
CA ASP A 147 38.02 -8.80 0.83
C ASP A 147 37.62 -8.09 2.13
N ASP A 148 38.33 -7.00 2.45
CA ASP A 148 38.11 -6.17 3.63
C ASP A 148 36.89 -5.25 3.55
N HIS A 149 36.16 -5.25 2.43
CA HIS A 149 34.95 -4.45 2.22
C HIS A 149 33.67 -5.18 2.65
N THR A 150 33.75 -6.48 2.96
CA THR A 150 32.58 -7.28 3.33
C THR A 150 31.92 -6.78 4.61
N CYS A 151 30.65 -6.40 4.51
CA CYS A 151 29.91 -5.82 5.62
C CYS A 151 28.77 -6.69 6.15
N GLU A 152 28.30 -7.67 5.36
CA GLU A 152 27.19 -8.57 5.68
C GLU A 152 27.35 -9.89 4.91
N ILE A 153 26.92 -11.01 5.51
CA ILE A 153 26.87 -12.33 4.88
C ILE A 153 25.48 -12.94 5.07
N ALA A 154 25.02 -13.74 4.11
CA ALA A 154 23.77 -14.50 4.19
C ALA A 154 23.95 -15.87 3.53
N ALA A 155 23.38 -16.91 4.13
CA ALA A 155 23.41 -18.27 3.62
C ALA A 155 21.99 -18.85 3.54
N GLY A 156 21.72 -19.64 2.51
CA GLY A 156 20.42 -20.25 2.28
C GLY A 156 20.36 -20.96 0.92
N GLY A 157 19.63 -22.08 0.85
CA GLY A 157 19.47 -22.85 -0.38
C GLY A 157 20.77 -23.52 -0.87
N GLY A 158 21.71 -23.80 0.03
CA GLY A 158 23.03 -24.35 -0.28
C GLY A 158 24.03 -23.34 -0.82
N HIS A 159 23.73 -22.04 -0.70
CA HIS A 159 24.58 -20.97 -1.23
C HIS A 159 24.96 -19.96 -0.15
N LEU A 160 26.15 -19.38 -0.32
CA LEU A 160 26.66 -18.28 0.51
C LEU A 160 26.78 -17.01 -0.33
N TYR A 161 26.33 -15.91 0.25
CA TYR A 161 26.38 -14.57 -0.34
C TYR A 161 27.02 -13.60 0.63
N MET A 162 27.65 -12.57 0.07
CA MET A 162 28.19 -11.46 0.84
C MET A 162 27.80 -10.12 0.19
N ARG A 163 27.73 -9.09 1.01
CA ARG A 163 27.53 -7.71 0.57
C ARG A 163 28.69 -6.84 1.04
N HIS A 164 29.23 -6.06 0.13
CA HIS A 164 30.25 -5.05 0.43
C HIS A 164 29.61 -3.75 0.92
N SER A 165 30.40 -2.91 1.60
CA SER A 165 29.97 -1.61 2.12
C SER A 165 29.47 -0.64 1.04
N ASP A 166 29.91 -0.80 -0.21
CA ASP A 166 29.44 -0.05 -1.38
C ASP A 166 28.12 -0.58 -1.98
N GLY A 167 27.53 -1.61 -1.36
CA GLY A 167 26.27 -2.21 -1.75
C GLY A 167 26.37 -3.29 -2.84
N HIS A 168 27.57 -3.64 -3.33
CA HIS A 168 27.72 -4.75 -4.25
C HIS A 168 27.52 -6.10 -3.56
N VAL A 169 26.94 -7.05 -4.30
CA VAL A 169 26.60 -8.40 -3.83
C VAL A 169 27.39 -9.43 -4.62
N TYR A 170 27.93 -10.41 -3.90
CA TYR A 170 28.74 -11.50 -4.44
C TYR A 170 28.17 -12.85 -3.98
N GLN A 171 28.32 -13.86 -4.83
CA GLN A 171 28.01 -15.26 -4.51
C GLN A 171 29.33 -16.04 -4.43
N HIS A 172 29.47 -16.84 -3.37
CA HIS A 172 30.58 -17.78 -3.23
C HIS A 172 30.42 -18.92 -4.23
N VAL A 173 31.50 -19.25 -4.93
CA VAL A 173 31.55 -20.32 -5.93
C VAL A 173 32.84 -21.13 -5.75
N GLY A 174 32.75 -22.45 -5.91
CA GLY A 174 33.91 -23.33 -5.70
C GLY A 174 34.40 -23.31 -4.26
N THR A 175 35.72 -23.36 -4.06
CA THR A 175 36.35 -23.42 -2.73
C THR A 175 36.63 -22.02 -2.16
N THR A 176 37.27 -21.14 -2.94
CA THR A 176 37.74 -19.82 -2.48
C THR A 176 37.40 -18.67 -3.44
N GLN A 177 36.47 -18.88 -4.38
CA GLN A 177 36.13 -17.87 -5.39
C GLN A 177 34.83 -17.15 -5.07
N TRP A 178 34.78 -15.88 -5.45
CA TRP A 178 33.59 -15.03 -5.32
C TRP A 178 33.24 -14.43 -6.67
N THR A 179 31.99 -14.57 -7.09
CA THR A 179 31.47 -13.97 -8.31
C THR A 179 30.61 -12.77 -7.96
N LYS A 180 30.93 -11.59 -8.51
CA LYS A 180 30.08 -10.40 -8.40
C LYS A 180 28.77 -10.64 -9.15
N ILE A 181 27.65 -10.57 -8.44
CA ILE A 181 26.31 -10.81 -9.01
C ILE A 181 25.45 -9.56 -9.05
N SER A 182 25.97 -8.38 -8.73
CA SER A 182 25.25 -7.10 -8.79
C SER A 182 25.90 -6.09 -9.74
N ASN A 183 25.08 -5.29 -10.40
CA ASN A 183 25.51 -4.13 -11.20
C ASN A 183 25.94 -2.93 -10.32
N MET A 184 26.53 -1.91 -10.96
CA MET A 184 27.07 -0.69 -10.33
C MET A 184 26.05 0.10 -9.51
N ASP A 185 24.76 0.02 -9.86
CA ASP A 185 23.65 0.72 -9.19
C ASP A 185 23.07 -0.10 -8.01
N SER A 186 23.86 -0.95 -7.35
CA SER A 186 23.28 -1.94 -6.43
C SER A 186 22.59 -1.30 -5.22
N HIS A 187 23.20 -0.27 -4.59
CA HIS A 187 22.72 0.45 -3.39
C HIS A 187 22.07 -0.45 -2.33
N ALA A 188 22.58 -1.67 -2.20
CA ALA A 188 22.00 -2.65 -1.28
C ALA A 188 22.42 -2.31 0.15
N VAL A 189 21.46 -2.34 1.06
CA VAL A 189 21.65 -2.14 2.51
C VAL A 189 21.40 -3.39 3.32
N GLN A 190 20.83 -4.41 2.69
CA GLN A 190 20.53 -5.69 3.31
C GLN A 190 20.52 -6.80 2.26
N ILE A 191 20.99 -7.99 2.62
CA ILE A 191 20.80 -9.23 1.84
C ILE A 191 20.11 -10.29 2.70
N ALA A 192 19.37 -11.19 2.04
CA ALA A 192 18.73 -12.34 2.67
C ALA A 192 18.72 -13.50 1.68
N ALA A 193 19.07 -14.70 2.13
CA ALA A 193 19.15 -15.90 1.33
C ALA A 193 18.24 -16.99 1.90
N GLY A 194 17.64 -17.78 1.02
CA GLY A 194 16.76 -18.90 1.36
C GLY A 194 16.68 -19.90 0.22
N GLU A 195 15.70 -20.81 0.24
CA GLU A 195 15.52 -21.87 -0.77
C GLU A 195 15.36 -21.30 -2.19
N GLU A 196 14.80 -20.10 -2.31
CA GLU A 196 14.53 -19.41 -3.58
C GLU A 196 15.70 -18.55 -4.09
N GLY A 197 16.85 -18.61 -3.44
CA GLY A 197 18.04 -17.82 -3.75
C GLY A 197 18.18 -16.55 -2.90
N VAL A 198 18.88 -15.55 -3.43
CA VAL A 198 19.22 -14.30 -2.71
C VAL A 198 18.36 -13.12 -3.12
N PHE A 199 18.05 -12.30 -2.12
CA PHE A 199 17.32 -11.05 -2.24
C PHE A 199 18.14 -9.91 -1.68
N LYS A 200 17.95 -8.70 -2.23
CA LYS A 200 18.54 -7.47 -1.72
C LYS A 200 17.48 -6.40 -1.48
N ARG A 201 17.63 -5.65 -0.39
CA ARG A 201 16.88 -4.40 -0.14
C ARG A 201 17.79 -3.21 -0.39
N ARG A 202 17.28 -2.22 -1.12
CA ARG A 202 17.98 -0.95 -1.38
C ARG A 202 17.64 0.11 -0.33
N GLU A 203 18.45 1.16 -0.28
CA GLU A 203 18.24 2.34 0.59
C GLU A 203 16.84 2.95 0.43
N ASN A 204 16.31 2.96 -0.79
CA ASN A 204 14.97 3.50 -1.11
C ASN A 204 13.80 2.54 -0.78
N GLY A 205 14.06 1.43 -0.08
CA GLY A 205 13.06 0.41 0.27
C GLY A 205 12.77 -0.61 -0.83
N GLY A 206 13.27 -0.43 -2.06
CA GLY A 206 13.06 -1.41 -3.13
C GLY A 206 13.67 -2.79 -2.81
N ILE A 207 12.92 -3.86 -3.06
CA ILE A 207 13.41 -5.25 -2.88
C ILE A 207 13.52 -5.93 -4.23
N TYR A 208 14.63 -6.65 -4.43
CA TYR A 208 14.97 -7.32 -5.67
C TYR A 208 15.38 -8.77 -5.42
N LYS A 209 14.94 -9.68 -6.29
CA LYS A 209 15.36 -11.10 -6.35
C LYS A 209 16.46 -11.27 -7.40
N HIS A 210 17.54 -11.96 -7.08
CA HIS A 210 18.56 -12.33 -8.07
C HIS A 210 17.98 -13.34 -9.06
N VAL A 211 18.30 -13.19 -10.34
CA VAL A 211 17.81 -14.08 -11.41
C VAL A 211 18.98 -14.92 -11.95
N SER A 212 19.99 -14.25 -12.51
CA SER A 212 21.17 -14.91 -13.08
C SER A 212 22.25 -13.87 -13.39
N GLY A 213 23.53 -14.25 -13.28
CA GLY A 213 24.65 -13.33 -13.55
C GLY A 213 24.53 -12.05 -12.71
N MET A 214 24.48 -10.89 -13.37
CA MET A 214 24.26 -9.59 -12.72
C MET A 214 22.79 -9.12 -12.72
N SER A 215 21.85 -9.96 -13.15
CA SER A 215 20.44 -9.62 -13.32
C SER A 215 19.64 -9.77 -12.02
N TRP A 216 18.84 -8.75 -11.70
CA TRP A 216 17.96 -8.69 -10.53
C TRP A 216 16.57 -8.21 -10.96
N LYS A 217 15.54 -8.93 -10.55
CA LYS A 217 14.13 -8.56 -10.77
C LYS A 217 13.59 -7.82 -9.56
N LYS A 218 13.01 -6.63 -9.75
CA LYS A 218 12.30 -5.91 -8.69
C LYS A 218 11.08 -6.72 -8.28
N VAL A 219 10.99 -7.08 -7.00
CA VAL A 219 9.85 -7.81 -6.43
C VAL A 219 9.02 -6.97 -5.48
N SER A 220 9.52 -5.80 -5.05
CA SER A 220 8.76 -4.82 -4.28
C SER A 220 9.25 -3.39 -4.60
N GLY A 221 8.31 -2.48 -4.85
CA GLY A 221 8.58 -1.05 -4.99
C GLY A 221 8.21 -0.20 -3.77
N ASP A 222 7.74 -0.83 -2.70
CA ASP A 222 7.28 -0.13 -1.50
C ASP A 222 8.45 0.54 -0.77
N ILE A 223 8.42 1.87 -0.67
CA ILE A 223 9.46 2.66 0.00
C ILE A 223 9.49 2.41 1.52
N ALA A 224 8.40 1.87 2.08
CA ALA A 224 8.28 1.61 3.50
C ALA A 224 9.02 0.33 3.93
N ASN A 225 9.53 -0.50 3.01
CA ASN A 225 10.25 -1.72 3.41
C ASN A 225 11.49 -1.38 4.24
N CYS A 226 11.50 -1.84 5.50
CA CYS A 226 12.56 -1.59 6.46
C CYS A 226 13.30 -2.86 6.89
N GLY A 227 12.77 -4.04 6.60
CA GLY A 227 13.42 -5.31 6.91
C GLY A 227 12.96 -6.45 6.00
N MET A 228 13.79 -7.48 5.89
CA MET A 228 13.47 -8.71 5.19
C MET A 228 14.17 -9.92 5.82
N ALA A 229 13.60 -11.11 5.62
CA ALA A 229 14.20 -12.39 5.96
C ALA A 229 13.70 -13.45 4.97
N ALA A 230 14.52 -14.46 4.71
CA ALA A 230 14.21 -15.52 3.76
C ALA A 230 14.32 -16.90 4.41
N GLY A 231 13.43 -17.79 4.02
CA GLY A 231 13.46 -19.22 4.32
C GLY A 231 13.03 -19.96 3.07
N LYS A 232 11.88 -20.67 3.11
CA LYS A 232 11.24 -21.17 1.89
C LYS A 232 10.76 -20.04 0.98
N TYR A 233 10.29 -18.95 1.58
CA TYR A 233 9.84 -17.75 0.89
C TYR A 233 10.58 -16.52 1.41
N LEU A 234 10.53 -15.44 0.64
CA LEU A 234 10.93 -14.12 1.14
C LEU A 234 9.80 -13.49 1.95
N TYR A 235 10.15 -12.93 3.10
CA TYR A 235 9.28 -12.12 3.94
C TYR A 235 9.81 -10.69 4.01
N ARG A 236 8.91 -9.70 3.98
CA ARG A 236 9.23 -8.28 4.14
C ARG A 236 8.49 -7.69 5.33
N VAL A 237 9.10 -6.69 5.94
CA VAL A 237 8.53 -5.84 6.99
C VAL A 237 8.55 -4.39 6.52
N THR A 238 7.47 -3.65 6.77
CA THR A 238 7.42 -2.21 6.50
C THR A 238 7.48 -1.37 7.77
N THR A 239 7.80 -0.08 7.63
CA THR A 239 7.77 0.91 8.73
C THR A 239 6.38 1.06 9.37
N GLU A 240 5.34 0.60 8.70
CA GLU A 240 3.96 0.55 9.20
C GLU A 240 3.64 -0.74 9.97
N ASN A 241 4.65 -1.56 10.26
CA ASN A 241 4.56 -2.86 10.92
C ASN A 241 3.70 -3.88 10.16
N THR A 242 3.73 -3.84 8.83
CA THR A 242 3.18 -4.93 8.01
C THR A 242 4.17 -6.07 7.91
N ILE A 243 3.67 -7.29 7.73
CA ILE A 243 4.46 -8.46 7.34
C ILE A 243 3.77 -9.05 6.12
N ALA A 244 4.52 -9.22 5.04
CA ALA A 244 4.04 -9.89 3.84
C ALA A 244 5.05 -10.93 3.35
N ARG A 245 4.55 -11.96 2.68
CA ARG A 245 5.34 -13.04 2.09
C ARG A 245 5.21 -13.03 0.58
N LEU A 246 6.33 -13.16 -0.13
CA LEU A 246 6.34 -13.26 -1.58
C LEU A 246 5.79 -14.64 -2.00
N VAL A 247 4.75 -14.65 -2.84
CA VAL A 247 4.09 -15.86 -3.34
C VAL A 247 4.90 -16.46 -4.49
N PHE A 248 4.80 -17.78 -4.67
CA PHE A 248 5.41 -18.52 -5.77
C PHE A 248 5.07 -17.85 -7.13
N ASN A 249 6.07 -17.67 -8.00
CA ASN A 249 6.11 -16.87 -9.25
C ASN A 249 6.62 -15.42 -9.15
N GLY A 250 6.85 -14.91 -7.92
CA GLY A 250 7.80 -13.80 -7.68
C GLY A 250 7.33 -12.39 -8.07
N THR A 251 6.02 -12.12 -8.09
CA THR A 251 5.47 -10.77 -8.29
C THR A 251 4.40 -10.37 -7.28
N SER A 252 3.71 -11.32 -6.64
CA SER A 252 2.61 -11.03 -5.72
C SER A 252 3.01 -11.27 -4.25
N TRP A 253 2.56 -10.39 -3.36
CA TRP A 253 2.78 -10.49 -1.92
C TRP A 253 1.49 -10.89 -1.20
N GLN A 254 1.56 -11.96 -0.41
CA GLN A 254 0.48 -12.33 0.51
C GLN A 254 0.68 -11.57 1.83
N MET A 255 -0.33 -10.79 2.23
CA MET A 255 -0.32 -10.09 3.50
C MET A 255 -0.51 -11.09 4.66
N LEU A 256 0.38 -11.03 5.65
CA LEU A 256 0.35 -11.87 6.87
C LEU A 256 0.10 -11.03 8.13
N GLN A 257 0.42 -9.74 8.08
CA GLN A 257 0.07 -8.76 9.09
C GLN A 257 -0.25 -7.43 8.42
N THR A 258 -1.45 -6.92 8.64
CA THR A 258 -1.88 -5.58 8.19
C THR A 258 -1.17 -4.48 8.98
N PRO A 259 -1.15 -3.23 8.49
CA PRO A 259 -0.50 -2.12 9.19
C PRO A 259 -0.97 -2.00 10.64
N THR A 260 -0.03 -1.81 11.57
CA THR A 260 -0.33 -1.51 12.98
C THR A 260 0.33 -0.20 13.44
N GLY A 261 1.07 0.48 12.54
CA GLY A 261 1.65 1.81 12.72
C GLY A 261 0.74 2.90 12.14
N TRP A 262 0.41 3.88 12.99
CA TRP A 262 -0.68 4.86 12.85
C TRP A 262 -2.05 4.18 12.95
N ARG A 263 -2.89 4.68 13.88
CA ARG A 263 -4.31 4.36 13.85
C ARG A 263 -4.75 4.58 12.42
N THR A 264 -5.21 3.55 11.72
CA THR A 264 -6.24 3.77 10.71
C THR A 264 -7.28 4.61 11.44
N PRO A 265 -7.46 5.90 11.11
CA PRO A 265 -8.58 6.62 11.67
C PRO A 265 -9.77 5.77 11.23
N TYR A 266 -10.52 5.22 12.18
CA TYR A 266 -11.83 4.70 11.85
C TYR A 266 -12.57 5.87 11.23
N VAL A 267 -12.74 5.84 9.90
CA VAL A 267 -13.48 6.86 9.20
C VAL A 267 -14.93 6.44 9.30
N SER A 268 -15.69 7.20 10.09
CA SER A 268 -17.12 6.94 10.26
C SER A 268 -17.83 6.98 8.90
N PRO A 269 -18.68 5.99 8.60
CA PRO A 269 -19.55 6.08 7.43
C PRO A 269 -20.41 7.34 7.47
N ALA A 270 -20.53 7.99 6.31
CA ALA A 270 -21.54 9.03 6.12
C ALA A 270 -22.93 8.41 6.16
N GLU A 271 -23.10 7.27 5.48
CA GLU A 271 -24.33 6.48 5.49
C GLU A 271 -24.01 4.97 5.42
N VAL A 272 -24.95 4.14 5.88
CA VAL A 272 -24.88 2.68 5.83
C VAL A 272 -26.18 2.14 5.24
N TYR A 273 -26.06 1.35 4.17
CA TYR A 273 -27.18 0.82 3.39
C TYR A 273 -27.33 -0.68 3.65
N ASN A 274 -28.57 -1.16 3.74
CA ASN A 274 -28.89 -2.54 4.08
C ASN A 274 -29.83 -3.20 3.06
N GLY A 275 -30.05 -2.61 1.88
CA GLY A 275 -30.96 -3.17 0.87
C GLY A 275 -32.45 -3.03 1.21
N GLY A 276 -32.80 -2.32 2.29
CA GLY A 276 -34.17 -2.21 2.79
C GLY A 276 -34.61 -3.39 3.65
N TYR A 277 -33.69 -4.27 4.04
CA TYR A 277 -33.95 -5.41 4.92
C TYR A 277 -34.06 -4.98 6.39
N THR A 278 -34.97 -5.61 7.14
CA THR A 278 -35.17 -5.35 8.59
C THR A 278 -34.69 -6.50 9.47
N GLU A 279 -34.30 -7.63 8.86
CA GLU A 279 -33.78 -8.80 9.55
C GLU A 279 -32.36 -8.57 10.10
N LYS A 280 -31.86 -9.54 10.87
CA LYS A 280 -30.53 -9.47 11.48
C LYS A 280 -29.45 -9.29 10.42
N ILE A 281 -28.72 -8.17 10.51
CA ILE A 281 -27.59 -7.84 9.65
C ILE A 281 -26.31 -8.39 10.30
N GLU A 282 -25.49 -9.14 9.54
CA GLU A 282 -24.24 -9.73 10.06
C GLU A 282 -23.12 -8.70 10.27
N GLY A 283 -23.16 -7.58 9.53
CA GLY A 283 -22.23 -6.47 9.65
C GLY A 283 -22.07 -5.67 8.36
N ILE A 284 -21.10 -4.76 8.33
CA ILE A 284 -20.69 -4.03 7.12
C ILE A 284 -19.80 -4.96 6.29
N GLY A 285 -20.30 -5.41 5.14
CA GLY A 285 -19.57 -6.29 4.22
C GLY A 285 -18.68 -5.53 3.24
N LEU A 286 -18.98 -4.27 2.96
CA LEU A 286 -18.24 -3.43 2.00
C LEU A 286 -18.25 -1.97 2.43
N ARG A 287 -17.12 -1.29 2.33
CA ARG A 287 -16.95 0.16 2.54
C ARG A 287 -16.48 0.78 1.23
N ILE A 288 -17.23 1.77 0.75
CA ILE A 288 -16.98 2.45 -0.53
C ILE A 288 -16.61 3.91 -0.25
N GLY A 289 -15.42 4.33 -0.66
CA GLY A 289 -14.99 5.74 -0.66
C GLY A 289 -15.48 6.46 -1.90
N ASN A 290 -16.22 7.56 -1.76
CA ASN A 290 -16.62 8.41 -2.88
C ASN A 290 -17.16 9.77 -2.41
N GLY A 291 -17.14 10.77 -3.30
CA GLY A 291 -17.72 12.09 -3.06
C GLY A 291 -19.11 12.24 -3.69
N ALA A 292 -19.14 12.70 -4.95
CA ALA A 292 -20.34 13.18 -5.62
C ALA A 292 -21.43 12.12 -5.81
N ALA A 293 -21.08 10.90 -6.25
CA ALA A 293 -22.05 9.81 -6.43
C ALA A 293 -22.68 9.33 -5.11
N GLY A 294 -21.99 9.52 -3.99
CA GLY A 294 -22.56 9.31 -2.66
C GLY A 294 -23.58 10.38 -2.30
N GLN A 295 -23.22 11.66 -2.52
CA GLN A 295 -24.11 12.80 -2.26
C GLN A 295 -25.35 12.82 -3.17
N SER A 296 -25.25 12.32 -4.40
CA SER A 296 -26.38 12.18 -5.31
C SER A 296 -27.25 10.96 -4.98
N HIS A 297 -26.84 10.11 -4.03
CA HIS A 297 -27.46 8.82 -3.68
C HIS A 297 -27.31 7.69 -4.72
N LEU A 298 -26.44 7.82 -5.73
CA LEU A 298 -26.11 6.69 -6.60
C LEU A 298 -25.46 5.54 -5.82
N ILE A 299 -24.56 5.82 -4.87
CA ILE A 299 -23.94 4.77 -4.05
C ILE A 299 -25.00 4.00 -3.25
N LYS A 300 -26.04 4.67 -2.76
CA LYS A 300 -27.19 4.02 -2.12
C LYS A 300 -27.90 3.08 -3.08
N ALA A 301 -28.23 3.56 -4.29
CA ALA A 301 -28.91 2.76 -5.30
C ALA A 301 -28.12 1.51 -5.70
N LEU A 302 -26.81 1.67 -5.94
CA LEU A 302 -25.89 0.58 -6.25
C LEU A 302 -25.76 -0.40 -5.08
N ALA A 303 -25.58 0.11 -3.86
CA ALA A 303 -25.47 -0.71 -2.65
C ALA A 303 -26.73 -1.54 -2.42
N ASP A 304 -27.92 -0.91 -2.45
CA ASP A 304 -29.18 -1.61 -2.22
C ASP A 304 -29.44 -2.68 -3.28
N ALA A 305 -29.14 -2.39 -4.55
CA ALA A 305 -29.27 -3.35 -5.63
C ALA A 305 -28.27 -4.52 -5.50
N PHE A 306 -27.01 -4.23 -5.16
CA PHE A 306 -26.00 -5.26 -4.95
C PHE A 306 -26.34 -6.15 -3.75
N ILE A 307 -26.78 -5.58 -2.63
CA ILE A 307 -27.23 -6.34 -1.45
C ILE A 307 -28.36 -7.29 -1.85
N LYS A 308 -29.40 -6.79 -2.53
CA LYS A 308 -30.51 -7.62 -3.01
C LYS A 308 -30.05 -8.73 -3.96
N PHE A 309 -29.15 -8.41 -4.88
CA PHE A 309 -28.55 -9.39 -5.79
C PHE A 309 -27.84 -10.50 -5.01
N LYS A 310 -26.96 -10.17 -4.07
CA LYS A 310 -26.21 -11.17 -3.29
C LYS A 310 -27.11 -11.98 -2.35
N VAL A 311 -28.11 -11.36 -1.73
CA VAL A 311 -29.10 -12.07 -0.90
C VAL A 311 -29.91 -13.05 -1.75
N SER A 312 -30.30 -12.68 -2.98
CA SER A 312 -30.99 -13.61 -3.91
C SER A 312 -30.13 -14.82 -4.30
N GLN A 313 -28.80 -14.70 -4.18
CA GLN A 313 -27.83 -15.78 -4.39
C GLN A 313 -27.50 -16.54 -3.09
N GLY A 314 -28.27 -16.33 -2.02
CA GLY A 314 -28.13 -17.04 -0.75
C GLY A 314 -27.07 -16.48 0.21
N LYS A 315 -26.51 -15.28 -0.03
CA LYS A 315 -25.67 -14.62 0.98
C LYS A 315 -26.53 -14.16 2.17
N PRO A 316 -26.02 -14.26 3.42
CA PRO A 316 -26.64 -13.61 4.58
C PRO A 316 -26.79 -12.10 4.39
N HIS A 317 -27.68 -11.48 5.16
CA HIS A 317 -27.90 -10.04 5.08
C HIS A 317 -26.68 -9.27 5.61
N PHE A 318 -26.18 -8.33 4.80
CA PHE A 318 -25.03 -7.48 5.11
C PHE A 318 -25.35 -6.03 4.73
N SER A 319 -24.54 -5.10 5.24
CA SER A 319 -24.60 -3.69 4.87
C SER A 319 -23.43 -3.25 4.01
N VAL A 320 -23.64 -2.18 3.24
CA VAL A 320 -22.60 -1.45 2.53
C VAL A 320 -22.51 -0.05 3.15
N ALA A 321 -21.31 0.36 3.56
CA ALA A 321 -21.06 1.68 4.11
C ALA A 321 -20.47 2.61 3.05
N TRP A 322 -20.99 3.83 2.98
CA TRP A 322 -20.39 4.89 2.19
C TRP A 322 -19.53 5.79 3.09
N ILE A 323 -18.27 5.94 2.72
CA ILE A 323 -17.34 6.88 3.32
C ILE A 323 -17.23 8.09 2.38
N LYS A 324 -17.64 9.26 2.86
CA LYS A 324 -17.57 10.49 2.07
C LYS A 324 -16.12 10.96 1.96
N SER A 325 -15.62 11.08 0.73
CA SER A 325 -14.23 11.46 0.45
C SER A 325 -14.04 11.96 -0.99
N ASP A 326 -13.05 12.81 -1.23
CA ASP A 326 -12.61 13.12 -2.61
C ASP A 326 -11.73 11.99 -3.21
N THR A 327 -11.26 12.11 -4.45
CA THR A 327 -10.40 11.10 -5.11
C THR A 327 -9.13 10.82 -4.29
N THR A 328 -8.45 11.85 -3.81
CA THR A 328 -7.19 11.74 -3.06
C THR A 328 -7.43 11.04 -1.72
N GLU A 329 -8.44 11.51 -0.97
CA GLU A 329 -8.84 10.92 0.29
C GLU A 329 -9.29 9.47 0.12
N SER A 330 -10.04 9.15 -0.94
CA SER A 330 -10.53 7.80 -1.19
C SER A 330 -9.38 6.82 -1.45
N ILE A 331 -8.37 7.22 -2.24
CA ILE A 331 -7.16 6.41 -2.47
C ILE A 331 -6.36 6.28 -1.16
N HIS A 332 -6.28 7.34 -0.35
CA HIS A 332 -5.64 7.27 0.97
C HIS A 332 -6.38 6.33 1.94
N TYR A 333 -7.71 6.35 1.93
CA TYR A 333 -8.54 5.44 2.72
C TYR A 333 -8.39 4.00 2.25
N MET A 334 -8.23 3.75 0.96
CA MET A 334 -7.91 2.43 0.44
C MET A 334 -6.52 1.96 0.90
N LYS A 335 -5.51 2.85 0.80
CA LYS A 335 -4.14 2.57 1.26
C LYS A 335 -4.09 2.21 2.74
N SER A 336 -4.87 2.92 3.56
CA SER A 336 -4.94 2.65 4.99
C SER A 336 -5.89 1.48 5.35
N GLY A 337 -6.73 1.00 4.43
CA GLY A 337 -7.69 -0.08 4.67
C GLY A 337 -8.99 0.37 5.35
N SER A 338 -9.27 1.67 5.34
CA SER A 338 -10.55 2.27 5.78
C SER A 338 -11.68 2.01 4.78
N VAL A 339 -11.37 1.79 3.49
CA VAL A 339 -12.32 1.34 2.46
C VAL A 339 -11.76 0.17 1.66
N GLU A 340 -12.63 -0.72 1.17
CA GLU A 340 -12.22 -1.81 0.27
C GLU A 340 -12.33 -1.44 -1.21
N ALA A 341 -13.18 -0.46 -1.53
CA ALA A 341 -13.38 0.04 -2.88
C ALA A 341 -13.53 1.57 -2.86
N CYS A 342 -13.19 2.23 -3.96
CA CYS A 342 -13.53 3.63 -4.13
C CYS A 342 -13.87 3.97 -5.58
N ILE A 343 -14.78 4.92 -5.77
CA ILE A 343 -15.12 5.46 -7.09
C ILE A 343 -14.44 6.82 -7.23
N THR A 344 -13.55 6.91 -8.22
CA THR A 344 -12.69 8.07 -8.51
C THR A 344 -12.95 8.61 -9.91
N TYR A 345 -12.38 9.78 -10.19
CA TYR A 345 -12.65 10.56 -11.41
C TYR A 345 -11.37 11.08 -12.07
N ASN A 346 -10.23 10.39 -11.90
CA ASN A 346 -8.94 10.87 -12.40
C ASN A 346 -8.03 9.70 -12.78
N ALA A 347 -7.89 9.48 -14.09
CA ALA A 347 -7.12 8.38 -14.65
C ALA A 347 -5.65 8.35 -14.20
N ALA A 348 -5.01 9.51 -14.03
CA ALA A 348 -3.62 9.57 -13.58
C ALA A 348 -3.48 9.14 -12.11
N ALA A 349 -4.39 9.56 -11.23
CA ALA A 349 -4.41 9.14 -9.83
C ALA A 349 -4.77 7.66 -9.69
N GLU A 350 -5.68 7.15 -10.53
CA GLU A 350 -6.06 5.74 -10.62
C GLU A 350 -4.87 4.88 -11.01
N GLN A 351 -4.18 5.24 -12.09
CA GLN A 351 -2.98 4.52 -12.53
C GLN A 351 -1.89 4.55 -11.47
N LEU A 352 -1.67 5.70 -10.83
CA LEU A 352 -0.69 5.81 -9.75
C LEU A 352 -1.05 4.91 -8.55
N ALA A 353 -2.33 4.80 -8.21
CA ALA A 353 -2.78 3.91 -7.14
C ALA A 353 -2.54 2.43 -7.47
N ILE A 354 -2.72 2.03 -8.74
CA ILE A 354 -2.42 0.68 -9.23
C ILE A 354 -0.90 0.44 -9.21
N ASP A 355 -0.10 1.35 -9.77
CA ASP A 355 1.36 1.25 -9.82
C ASP A 355 1.99 1.15 -8.41
N GLN A 356 1.35 1.79 -7.42
CA GLN A 356 1.74 1.73 -6.01
C GLN A 356 1.17 0.52 -5.25
N ASN A 357 0.40 -0.36 -5.91
CA ASN A 357 -0.29 -1.50 -5.31
C ASN A 357 -1.25 -1.10 -4.17
N ILE A 358 -1.81 0.11 -4.24
CA ILE A 358 -2.89 0.55 -3.35
C ILE A 358 -4.22 -0.08 -3.83
N ALA A 359 -4.43 -0.06 -5.15
CA ALA A 359 -5.54 -0.71 -5.83
C ALA A 359 -5.03 -1.90 -6.66
N GLY A 360 -5.91 -2.88 -6.91
CA GLY A 360 -5.67 -3.95 -7.86
C GLY A 360 -5.85 -3.49 -9.31
N ASP A 361 -5.27 -4.26 -10.23
CA ASP A 361 -5.37 -4.11 -11.68
C ASP A 361 -6.42 -5.12 -12.24
N PRO A 362 -7.42 -4.70 -13.04
CA PRO A 362 -7.64 -3.36 -13.57
C PRO A 362 -8.49 -2.45 -12.68
N SER A 363 -8.53 -1.15 -13.03
CA SER A 363 -9.66 -0.29 -12.68
C SER A 363 -10.89 -0.65 -13.51
N TYR A 364 -12.08 -0.39 -12.99
CA TYR A 364 -13.34 -0.74 -13.66
C TYR A 364 -14.09 0.53 -14.06
N TYR A 365 -14.33 0.75 -15.35
CA TYR A 365 -15.12 1.89 -15.81
C TYR A 365 -16.56 1.74 -15.30
N ALA A 366 -16.93 2.56 -14.31
CA ALA A 366 -18.18 2.40 -13.58
C ALA A 366 -19.34 3.09 -14.28
N PHE A 367 -19.17 4.37 -14.64
CA PHE A 367 -20.17 5.19 -15.31
C PHE A 367 -19.53 6.46 -15.86
N ARG A 368 -20.30 7.21 -16.67
CA ARG A 368 -19.93 8.53 -17.16
C ARG A 368 -20.80 9.58 -16.49
N GLU A 369 -20.15 10.61 -15.95
CA GLU A 369 -20.76 11.85 -15.47
C GLU A 369 -20.27 13.00 -16.36
N HIS A 370 -20.91 14.16 -16.28
CA HIS A 370 -20.65 15.26 -17.19
C HIS A 370 -20.43 16.57 -16.44
N PHE A 371 -19.30 17.23 -16.71
CA PHE A 371 -19.08 18.59 -16.26
C PHE A 371 -19.98 19.58 -17.01
N LEU A 372 -20.33 20.65 -16.33
CA LEU A 372 -21.08 21.78 -16.84
C LEU A 372 -20.28 23.06 -16.63
N LEU A 373 -20.22 23.91 -17.65
CA LEU A 373 -19.91 25.32 -17.45
C LEU A 373 -21.23 26.06 -17.22
N VAL A 374 -21.38 26.63 -16.03
CA VAL A 374 -22.57 27.41 -15.64
C VAL A 374 -22.18 28.83 -15.26
N GLY A 375 -23.15 29.73 -15.27
CA GLY A 375 -22.95 31.11 -14.80
C GLY A 375 -24.25 31.91 -14.77
N PRO A 376 -24.19 33.23 -14.51
CA PRO A 376 -25.38 34.05 -14.37
C PRO A 376 -26.15 34.17 -15.70
N PRO A 377 -27.50 34.26 -15.68
CA PRO A 377 -28.32 34.47 -16.88
C PRO A 377 -28.02 35.75 -17.65
N SER A 378 -27.45 36.77 -17.00
CA SER A 378 -27.07 38.04 -17.63
C SER A 378 -25.88 37.93 -18.60
N ASN A 379 -25.18 36.80 -18.62
CA ASN A 379 -24.05 36.49 -19.52
C ASN A 379 -23.03 37.65 -19.69
N PRO A 380 -22.43 38.20 -18.62
CA PRO A 380 -21.52 39.34 -18.74
C PRO A 380 -20.21 39.03 -19.50
N ALA A 381 -19.87 37.74 -19.66
CA ALA A 381 -18.74 37.26 -20.46
C ALA A 381 -19.11 36.99 -21.93
N LYS A 382 -20.37 37.25 -22.32
CA LYS A 382 -20.88 37.11 -23.69
C LYS A 382 -20.56 35.74 -24.30
N LEU A 383 -20.73 34.68 -23.52
CA LEU A 383 -20.50 33.32 -23.97
C LEU A 383 -21.47 32.97 -25.10
N ASP A 384 -20.91 32.48 -26.21
CA ASP A 384 -21.65 31.95 -27.35
C ASP A 384 -21.88 30.45 -27.16
N SER A 385 -23.14 30.00 -27.21
CA SER A 385 -23.51 28.59 -27.05
C SER A 385 -22.88 27.65 -28.09
N SER A 386 -22.50 28.17 -29.26
CA SER A 386 -21.84 27.40 -30.32
C SER A 386 -20.34 27.20 -30.08
N ALA A 387 -19.73 28.01 -29.20
CA ALA A 387 -18.30 27.95 -28.90
C ALA A 387 -17.94 26.66 -28.14
N SER A 388 -16.69 26.23 -28.29
CA SER A 388 -16.07 25.21 -27.45
C SER A 388 -15.91 25.72 -26.01
N VAL A 389 -15.79 24.81 -25.04
CA VAL A 389 -15.57 25.22 -23.64
C VAL A 389 -14.25 25.99 -23.46
N VAL A 390 -13.23 25.69 -24.28
CA VAL A 390 -11.94 26.39 -24.25
C VAL A 390 -12.11 27.85 -24.69
N GLU A 391 -12.87 28.10 -25.76
CA GLU A 391 -13.21 29.46 -26.21
C GLU A 391 -14.09 30.22 -25.20
N MET A 392 -14.96 29.51 -24.48
CA MET A 392 -15.74 30.11 -23.39
C MET A 392 -14.85 30.53 -22.22
N PHE A 393 -13.88 29.70 -21.81
CA PHE A 393 -12.89 30.07 -20.80
C PHE A 393 -12.05 31.28 -21.25
N GLN A 394 -11.63 31.31 -22.52
CA GLN A 394 -10.94 32.47 -23.10
C GLN A 394 -11.80 33.74 -23.01
N SER A 395 -13.10 33.64 -23.26
CA SER A 395 -14.04 34.77 -23.16
C SER A 395 -14.20 35.24 -21.72
N ILE A 396 -14.37 34.33 -20.75
CA ILE A 396 -14.41 34.66 -19.31
C ILE A 396 -13.16 35.42 -18.91
N TYR A 397 -11.97 34.90 -19.25
CA TYR A 397 -10.69 35.56 -18.98
C TYR A 397 -10.63 36.97 -19.58
N THR A 398 -10.91 37.12 -20.87
CA THR A 398 -10.83 38.41 -21.57
C THR A 398 -11.74 39.46 -20.94
N PHE A 399 -12.97 39.10 -20.57
CA PHE A 399 -13.87 40.06 -19.93
C PHE A 399 -13.53 40.34 -18.48
N ALA A 400 -13.05 39.35 -17.73
CA ALA A 400 -12.63 39.53 -16.35
C ALA A 400 -11.40 40.45 -16.24
N GLU A 401 -10.39 40.26 -17.09
CA GLU A 401 -9.19 41.12 -17.16
C GLU A 401 -9.51 42.55 -17.64
N SER A 402 -10.59 42.73 -18.40
CA SER A 402 -11.02 44.06 -18.86
C SER A 402 -11.62 44.95 -17.75
N GLY A 403 -11.68 44.46 -16.50
CA GLY A 403 -12.23 45.19 -15.35
C GLY A 403 -13.75 45.17 -15.27
N LYS A 404 -14.43 44.32 -16.07
CA LYS A 404 -15.86 44.07 -15.92
C LYS A 404 -16.11 43.17 -14.72
N ASN A 405 -17.31 43.25 -14.16
CA ASN A 405 -17.74 42.37 -13.07
C ASN A 405 -18.03 40.93 -13.57
N VAL A 406 -17.00 40.26 -14.07
CA VAL A 406 -16.98 38.86 -14.47
C VAL A 406 -16.04 38.14 -13.52
N LYS A 407 -16.55 37.13 -12.83
CA LYS A 407 -15.79 36.31 -11.90
C LYS A 407 -16.00 34.84 -12.19
N PHE A 408 -15.00 34.04 -11.83
CA PHE A 408 -15.04 32.60 -11.90
C PHE A 408 -14.80 32.02 -10.50
N LEU A 409 -15.78 31.26 -9.99
CA LEU A 409 -15.67 30.57 -8.72
C LEU A 409 -14.98 29.23 -8.92
N SER A 410 -13.83 29.08 -8.26
CA SER A 410 -13.04 27.86 -8.18
C SER A 410 -13.22 27.23 -6.81
N ARG A 411 -13.39 25.91 -6.76
CA ARG A 411 -13.38 25.20 -5.48
C ARG A 411 -12.02 25.18 -4.80
N PHE A 412 -10.92 25.28 -5.57
CA PHE A 412 -9.55 25.37 -5.05
C PHE A 412 -9.18 24.33 -3.98
N ASP A 413 -9.76 23.13 -4.08
CA ASP A 413 -9.75 22.10 -3.05
C ASP A 413 -9.14 20.77 -3.53
N LYS A 414 -8.50 20.76 -4.70
CA LYS A 414 -7.91 19.57 -5.35
C LYS A 414 -8.91 18.49 -5.76
N SER A 415 -10.21 18.81 -5.75
CA SER A 415 -11.25 17.92 -6.28
C SER A 415 -11.13 17.71 -7.80
N ALA A 416 -11.85 16.72 -8.35
CA ALA A 416 -11.91 16.51 -9.79
C ALA A 416 -12.37 17.77 -10.56
N THR A 417 -13.32 18.52 -10.01
CA THR A 417 -13.76 19.82 -10.55
C THR A 417 -12.62 20.83 -10.57
N ASN A 418 -11.87 20.95 -9.48
CA ASN A 418 -10.73 21.87 -9.40
C ASN A 418 -9.60 21.48 -10.36
N ILE A 419 -9.31 20.18 -10.50
CA ILE A 419 -8.34 19.70 -11.49
C ILE A 419 -8.82 20.07 -12.90
N LYS A 420 -10.10 19.84 -13.22
CA LYS A 420 -10.64 20.09 -14.55
C LYS A 420 -10.64 21.57 -14.93
N GLU A 421 -11.10 22.46 -14.03
CA GLU A 421 -11.08 23.90 -14.32
C GLU A 421 -9.63 24.41 -14.45
N SER A 422 -8.68 23.90 -13.64
CA SER A 422 -7.26 24.24 -13.78
C SER A 422 -6.70 23.77 -15.13
N GLU A 423 -7.03 22.56 -15.59
CA GLU A 423 -6.67 22.10 -16.93
C GLU A 423 -7.22 23.02 -18.03
N LEU A 424 -8.47 23.47 -17.92
CA LEU A 424 -9.10 24.36 -18.90
C LEU A 424 -8.46 25.76 -18.92
N TRP A 425 -8.09 26.31 -17.75
CA TRP A 425 -7.33 27.56 -17.68
C TRP A 425 -5.95 27.43 -18.31
N LEU A 426 -5.23 26.34 -18.03
CA LEU A 426 -3.91 26.10 -18.59
C LEU A 426 -3.95 25.89 -20.11
N LYS A 427 -5.03 25.33 -20.67
CA LYS A 427 -5.23 25.17 -22.13
C LYS A 427 -5.24 26.51 -22.88
N ILE A 428 -5.66 27.59 -22.24
CA ILE A 428 -5.62 28.96 -22.81
C ILE A 428 -4.36 29.74 -22.38
N GLY A 429 -3.38 29.07 -21.79
CA GLY A 429 -2.13 29.66 -21.33
C GLY A 429 -2.28 30.53 -20.07
N GLN A 430 -3.35 30.34 -19.29
CA GLN A 430 -3.62 31.14 -18.08
C GLN A 430 -3.48 30.30 -16.81
N ALA A 431 -2.95 30.92 -15.75
CA ALA A 431 -2.88 30.35 -14.42
C ALA A 431 -3.36 31.41 -13.39
N PRO A 432 -4.68 31.58 -13.21
CA PRO A 432 -5.25 32.66 -12.39
C PRO A 432 -4.81 32.64 -10.91
N TRP A 433 -4.31 31.49 -10.44
CA TRP A 433 -3.79 31.26 -9.09
C TRP A 433 -2.28 31.50 -8.94
N ALA A 434 -1.56 31.88 -10.00
CA ALA A 434 -0.11 32.08 -9.96
C ALA A 434 0.32 33.27 -9.08
N GLN A 435 1.63 33.59 -9.03
CA GLN A 435 2.24 34.50 -8.05
C GLN A 435 1.53 35.85 -7.85
N LYS A 436 0.91 36.40 -8.90
CA LYS A 436 -0.07 37.47 -8.77
C LYS A 436 -1.45 36.87 -9.04
N LYS A 437 -2.19 36.58 -7.98
CA LYS A 437 -3.56 36.05 -8.05
C LYS A 437 -4.47 37.03 -8.79
N SER A 438 -5.26 36.52 -9.73
CA SER A 438 -6.30 37.28 -10.42
C SER A 438 -7.48 37.54 -9.48
N GLU A 439 -7.88 38.80 -9.30
CA GLU A 439 -8.97 39.19 -8.38
C GLU A 439 -10.34 38.60 -8.78
N TRP A 440 -10.52 38.29 -10.06
CA TRP A 440 -11.74 37.68 -10.60
C TRP A 440 -11.78 36.16 -10.42
N TYR A 441 -10.69 35.53 -10.01
CA TYR A 441 -10.62 34.10 -9.69
C TYR A 441 -10.95 33.90 -8.20
N HIS A 442 -12.21 33.60 -7.93
CA HIS A 442 -12.75 33.48 -6.58
C HIS A 442 -12.55 32.07 -6.05
N GLU A 443 -11.62 31.91 -5.11
CA GLU A 443 -11.38 30.64 -4.42
C GLU A 443 -12.42 30.44 -3.30
N ASN A 444 -13.19 29.36 -3.38
CA ASN A 444 -14.23 29.00 -2.43
C ASN A 444 -14.15 27.49 -2.15
N ALA A 445 -13.41 27.11 -1.12
CA ALA A 445 -13.14 25.72 -0.74
C ALA A 445 -14.33 25.06 -0.01
N GLU A 446 -15.48 24.99 -0.69
CA GLU A 446 -16.69 24.32 -0.24
C GLU A 446 -17.00 23.06 -1.06
N TYR A 447 -17.88 22.21 -0.51
CA TYR A 447 -18.40 21.03 -1.22
C TYR A 447 -19.30 21.44 -2.40
N PRO A 448 -19.52 20.54 -3.39
CA PRO A 448 -20.11 20.89 -4.69
C PRO A 448 -21.42 21.69 -4.62
N ILE A 449 -22.37 21.28 -3.78
CA ILE A 449 -23.68 21.94 -3.62
C ILE A 449 -23.54 23.36 -3.09
N GLN A 450 -22.68 23.56 -2.09
CA GLN A 450 -22.43 24.86 -1.46
C GLN A 450 -21.71 25.81 -2.43
N ALA A 451 -20.66 25.33 -3.11
CA ALA A 451 -19.93 26.11 -4.11
C ALA A 451 -20.85 26.56 -5.26
N LEU A 452 -21.70 25.67 -5.78
CA LEU A 452 -22.67 26.00 -6.84
C LEU A 452 -23.72 27.01 -6.37
N THR A 453 -24.21 26.85 -5.13
CA THR A 453 -25.16 27.79 -4.50
C THR A 453 -24.53 29.18 -4.33
N THR A 454 -23.26 29.23 -3.93
CA THR A 454 -22.49 30.48 -3.80
C THR A 454 -22.29 31.14 -5.16
N ALA A 455 -21.88 30.40 -6.19
CA ALA A 455 -21.72 30.93 -7.54
C ALA A 455 -23.03 31.52 -8.08
N ALA A 456 -24.15 30.82 -7.89
CA ALA A 456 -25.48 31.30 -8.28
C ALA A 456 -25.88 32.59 -7.54
N LYS A 457 -25.66 32.65 -6.22
CA LYS A 457 -25.97 33.81 -5.39
C LYS A 457 -25.14 35.04 -5.75
N LEU A 458 -23.87 34.84 -6.09
CA LEU A 458 -22.93 35.91 -6.44
C LEU A 458 -22.95 36.28 -7.92
N GLY A 459 -23.63 35.50 -8.76
CA GLY A 459 -23.68 35.71 -10.21
C GLY A 459 -22.34 35.46 -10.88
N GLU A 460 -21.64 34.39 -10.50
CA GLU A 460 -20.31 34.03 -10.98
C GLU A 460 -20.37 32.81 -11.92
N TYR A 461 -19.42 32.70 -12.85
CA TYR A 461 -19.23 31.48 -13.62
C TYR A 461 -18.55 30.42 -12.75
N THR A 462 -18.84 29.14 -12.98
CA THR A 462 -18.12 28.06 -12.32
C THR A 462 -18.22 26.78 -13.15
N LEU A 463 -17.29 25.86 -12.92
CA LEU A 463 -17.43 24.49 -13.39
C LEU A 463 -18.15 23.66 -12.31
N THR A 464 -19.17 22.91 -12.69
CA THR A 464 -19.89 21.98 -11.82
C THR A 464 -20.15 20.66 -12.55
N ASP A 465 -20.87 19.72 -11.95
CA ASP A 465 -21.26 18.45 -12.54
C ASP A 465 -22.79 18.30 -12.58
N TRP A 466 -23.29 17.47 -13.49
CA TRP A 466 -24.73 17.32 -13.72
C TRP A 466 -25.48 16.76 -12.50
N GLY A 467 -24.91 15.79 -11.79
CA GLY A 467 -25.43 15.33 -10.50
C GLY A 467 -25.59 16.45 -9.47
N THR A 468 -24.57 17.29 -9.29
CA THR A 468 -24.63 18.45 -8.38
C THR A 468 -25.67 19.48 -8.81
N TYR A 469 -25.75 19.79 -10.11
CA TYR A 469 -26.74 20.71 -10.66
C TYR A 469 -28.17 20.25 -10.42
N LEU A 470 -28.44 18.94 -10.53
CA LEU A 470 -29.74 18.37 -10.20
C LEU A 470 -30.01 18.32 -8.69
N SER A 471 -28.98 18.34 -7.84
CA SER A 471 -29.10 18.23 -6.38
C SER A 471 -29.33 19.57 -5.65
N VAL A 472 -29.07 20.72 -6.29
CA VAL A 472 -29.41 22.04 -5.74
C VAL A 472 -30.90 22.34 -5.88
N THR A 473 -31.43 23.30 -5.13
CA THR A 473 -32.85 23.68 -5.22
C THR A 473 -33.18 24.33 -6.57
N GLU A 474 -34.46 24.30 -6.94
CA GLU A 474 -34.96 24.97 -8.15
C GLU A 474 -34.67 26.49 -8.12
N GLU A 475 -34.70 27.11 -6.94
CA GLU A 475 -34.35 28.53 -6.76
C GLU A 475 -32.89 28.82 -7.12
N VAL A 476 -31.96 27.95 -6.73
CA VAL A 476 -30.55 28.06 -7.13
C VAL A 476 -30.41 27.89 -8.64
N ARG A 477 -31.09 26.89 -9.23
CA ARG A 477 -31.04 26.64 -10.68
C ARG A 477 -31.57 27.82 -11.51
N LYS A 478 -32.58 28.55 -11.04
CA LYS A 478 -33.14 29.73 -11.72
C LYS A 478 -32.13 30.88 -11.86
N ASN A 479 -31.13 30.93 -10.98
CA ASN A 479 -30.05 31.91 -11.02
C ASN A 479 -28.84 31.45 -11.85
N LEU A 480 -28.96 30.34 -12.58
CA LEU A 480 -27.89 29.74 -13.38
C LEU A 480 -28.36 29.45 -14.81
N THR A 481 -27.51 29.75 -15.77
CA THR A 481 -27.59 29.26 -17.15
C THR A 481 -26.51 28.21 -17.36
N ILE A 482 -26.87 27.07 -17.96
CA ILE A 482 -25.91 26.08 -18.45
C ILE A 482 -25.40 26.57 -19.81
N TYR A 483 -24.13 26.95 -19.89
CA TYR A 483 -23.50 27.42 -21.13
C TYR A 483 -22.91 26.27 -21.94
N LYS A 484 -22.39 25.25 -21.26
CA LYS A 484 -21.90 24.02 -21.89
C LYS A 484 -22.17 22.84 -20.98
N LYS A 485 -22.57 21.71 -21.56
CA LYS A 485 -22.69 20.41 -20.91
C LYS A 485 -21.81 19.43 -21.67
N GLY A 486 -21.04 18.62 -20.94
CA GLY A 486 -20.25 17.54 -21.53
C GLY A 486 -21.13 16.47 -22.18
N THR A 487 -20.57 15.81 -23.18
CA THR A 487 -21.15 14.68 -23.90
C THR A 487 -20.46 13.38 -23.52
N ASP A 488 -20.93 12.27 -24.09
CA ASP A 488 -20.35 10.94 -23.91
C ASP A 488 -19.21 10.64 -24.90
N GLU A 489 -18.84 11.59 -25.76
CA GLU A 489 -17.72 11.47 -26.69
C GLU A 489 -16.39 11.45 -25.91
N GLU A 490 -15.50 10.52 -26.26
CA GLU A 490 -14.28 10.24 -25.51
C GLU A 490 -13.31 11.44 -25.46
N ASP A 491 -13.32 12.28 -26.50
CA ASP A 491 -12.48 13.47 -26.62
C ASP A 491 -13.13 14.74 -26.04
N ASP A 492 -14.37 14.66 -25.53
CA ASP A 492 -15.03 15.80 -24.90
C ASP A 492 -14.30 16.19 -23.60
N PRO A 493 -13.74 17.41 -23.49
CA PRO A 493 -13.02 17.84 -22.30
C PRO A 493 -13.89 17.90 -21.04
N LEU A 494 -15.22 17.92 -21.19
CA LEU A 494 -16.20 17.94 -20.10
C LEU A 494 -16.79 16.55 -19.78
N LEU A 495 -16.35 15.50 -20.46
CA LEU A 495 -16.60 14.13 -20.00
C LEU A 495 -15.87 13.91 -18.67
N MET A 496 -16.58 13.32 -17.69
CA MET A 496 -16.02 12.91 -16.41
C MET A 496 -16.16 11.39 -16.24
N PRO A 497 -15.17 10.60 -16.69
CA PRO A 497 -15.13 9.16 -16.46
C PRO A 497 -15.06 8.86 -14.96
N ALA A 498 -15.91 7.95 -14.48
CA ALA A 498 -15.83 7.42 -13.14
C ALA A 498 -15.31 5.98 -13.17
N HIS A 499 -14.23 5.70 -12.45
CA HIS A 499 -13.69 4.35 -12.30
C HIS A 499 -13.82 3.85 -10.87
N LEU A 500 -14.13 2.57 -10.71
CA LEU A 500 -14.03 1.85 -9.47
C LEU A 500 -12.62 1.28 -9.33
N LEU A 501 -11.94 1.64 -8.25
CA LEU A 501 -10.73 0.98 -7.75
C LEU A 501 -11.12 -0.02 -6.66
N VAL A 502 -10.45 -1.16 -6.63
CA VAL A 502 -10.69 -2.22 -5.64
C VAL A 502 -9.38 -2.65 -5.00
N SER A 503 -9.38 -2.82 -3.67
CA SER A 503 -8.25 -3.41 -2.98
C SER A 503 -8.12 -4.90 -3.30
N ASP A 504 -6.90 -5.34 -3.67
CA ASP A 504 -6.60 -6.77 -3.86
C ASP A 504 -6.79 -7.62 -2.60
N GLN A 505 -6.84 -6.99 -1.43
CA GLN A 505 -7.07 -7.65 -0.15
C GLN A 505 -8.56 -7.96 0.12
N SER A 506 -9.47 -7.50 -0.74
CA SER A 506 -10.92 -7.70 -0.57
C SER A 506 -11.54 -8.48 -1.73
N PRO A 507 -11.67 -9.82 -1.60
CA PRO A 507 -12.42 -10.62 -2.58
C PRO A 507 -13.86 -10.14 -2.78
N PHE A 508 -14.50 -9.65 -1.71
CA PHE A 508 -15.89 -9.20 -1.78
C PHE A 508 -16.05 -7.87 -2.56
N ALA A 509 -15.07 -6.97 -2.48
CA ALA A 509 -15.07 -5.78 -3.33
C ALA A 509 -14.86 -6.12 -4.82
N LYS A 510 -14.13 -7.20 -5.14
CA LYS A 510 -14.04 -7.71 -6.53
C LYS A 510 -15.37 -8.27 -7.02
N GLU A 511 -16.14 -8.94 -6.16
CA GLU A 511 -17.51 -9.35 -6.49
C GLU A 511 -18.41 -8.14 -6.80
N PHE A 512 -18.28 -7.04 -6.04
CA PHE A 512 -18.97 -5.79 -6.32
C PHE A 512 -18.52 -5.17 -7.66
N ALA A 513 -17.22 -5.15 -7.96
CA ALA A 513 -16.72 -4.63 -9.23
C ALA A 513 -17.26 -5.38 -10.45
N HIS A 514 -17.21 -6.71 -10.42
CA HIS A 514 -17.76 -7.53 -11.51
C HIS A 514 -19.27 -7.33 -11.67
N TRP A 515 -20.00 -7.18 -10.58
CA TRP A 515 -21.42 -6.85 -10.62
C TRP A 515 -21.68 -5.44 -11.15
N LEU A 516 -20.88 -4.45 -10.74
CA LEU A 516 -21.06 -3.05 -11.16
C LEU A 516 -20.95 -2.88 -12.68
N VAL A 517 -20.01 -3.58 -13.32
CA VAL A 517 -19.82 -3.56 -14.78
C VAL A 517 -20.69 -4.58 -15.53
N SER A 518 -21.48 -5.38 -14.82
CA SER A 518 -22.46 -6.29 -15.43
C SER A 518 -23.69 -5.55 -15.95
N GLN A 519 -24.53 -6.24 -16.72
CA GLN A 519 -25.79 -5.70 -17.21
C GLN A 519 -26.69 -5.21 -16.07
N GLU A 520 -26.76 -5.95 -14.96
CA GLU A 520 -27.58 -5.62 -13.80
C GLU A 520 -27.06 -4.38 -13.07
N GLY A 521 -25.74 -4.25 -12.89
CA GLY A 521 -25.13 -3.08 -12.28
C GLY A 521 -25.28 -1.82 -13.14
N GLN A 522 -25.00 -1.95 -14.44
CA GLN A 522 -25.16 -0.86 -15.40
C GLN A 522 -26.63 -0.44 -15.61
N ALA A 523 -27.60 -1.36 -15.44
CA ALA A 523 -29.01 -1.02 -15.45
C ALA A 523 -29.39 -0.09 -14.28
N VAL A 524 -28.76 -0.24 -13.11
CA VAL A 524 -28.96 0.68 -11.97
C VAL A 524 -28.42 2.07 -12.32
N VAL A 525 -27.22 2.15 -12.91
CA VAL A 525 -26.63 3.42 -13.38
C VAL A 525 -27.53 4.10 -14.39
N ALA A 526 -27.92 3.40 -15.46
CA ALA A 526 -28.70 3.97 -16.56
C ALA A 526 -30.12 4.40 -16.16
N SER A 527 -30.70 3.78 -15.13
CA SER A 527 -32.02 4.12 -14.62
C SER A 527 -32.01 5.13 -13.48
N PHE A 528 -30.82 5.51 -12.98
CA PHE A 528 -30.69 6.43 -11.86
C PHE A 528 -31.12 7.84 -12.25
N LYS A 529 -32.07 8.40 -11.49
CA LYS A 529 -32.70 9.68 -11.78
C LYS A 529 -32.80 10.58 -10.55
N ILE A 530 -32.60 11.87 -10.77
CA ILE A 530 -32.94 12.96 -9.84
C ILE A 530 -33.94 13.87 -10.56
N ASP A 531 -35.04 14.22 -9.90
CA ASP A 531 -36.14 15.01 -10.49
C ASP A 531 -36.63 14.46 -11.86
N GLY A 532 -36.63 13.13 -12.01
CA GLY A 532 -37.06 12.44 -13.24
C GLY A 532 -36.03 12.46 -14.39
N GLN A 533 -34.89 13.13 -14.21
CA GLN A 533 -33.82 13.24 -15.21
C GLN A 533 -32.72 12.22 -14.94
N GLN A 534 -32.25 11.56 -16.00
CA GLN A 534 -31.11 10.65 -15.90
C GLN A 534 -29.85 11.45 -15.54
N VAL A 535 -29.12 10.98 -14.54
CA VAL A 535 -27.93 11.67 -14.03
C VAL A 535 -26.67 11.12 -14.70
N TYR A 536 -26.53 9.79 -14.77
CA TYR A 536 -25.32 9.15 -15.26
C TYR A 536 -25.57 8.38 -16.54
N SER A 537 -24.60 8.39 -17.45
CA SER A 537 -24.53 7.46 -18.56
C SER A 537 -23.83 6.17 -18.12
N ALA A 538 -24.27 5.03 -18.65
CA ALA A 538 -23.59 3.75 -18.44
C ALA A 538 -22.13 3.81 -18.95
N ALA A 539 -21.28 2.92 -18.47
CA ALA A 539 -19.94 2.74 -19.03
C ALA A 539 -20.00 2.40 -20.54
N PRO A 540 -18.94 2.70 -21.33
CA PRO A 540 -18.88 2.43 -22.77
C PRO A 540 -19.06 0.96 -23.16
#